data_AF-A0A356QC19-F1
#
_entry.id   AF-A0A356QC19-F1
#
_cell.length_a   1.000
_cell.length_b   1.000
_cell.length_c   1.000
_cell.angle_alpha   90.00
_cell.angle_beta   90.00
_cell.angle_gamma   90.00
#
_symmetry.space_group_name_H-M   'P 1'
#
loop_
_entity.id
_entity.type
_entity.pdbx_description
1 polymer ?
#
loop_
_entity_poly.entity_id
_entity_poly.type
_entity_poly.pdbx_seq_one_letter_code
_entity_poly.pdbx_strand_id
1 'polypeptide(L)'
;MFNAQYFRTFITLVETGSFTRTARRLEMTQPGVSQHIRKLESYLGKTLLERRGRSFTLTESGRRAYDYALKLFAEHEQFRHGLDDDSLDSGECRIASPGSVGLMFYPYILGQQQMHPNLTVNYSFAFNHEIVNDLLEGRYDIGTVTEQVNHPELTCTVWHKEPLCLVVPADFAGSTLSELMGIGFINYYDGINH
;
A
#
# COMPACT_ATOMS: atom_id res chain seq x y z
N MET A 1 26.86 9.25 8.55
CA MET A 1 26.80 7.77 8.69
C MET A 1 25.35 7.36 8.60
N PHE A 2 25.07 6.26 7.90
CA PHE A 2 23.72 5.69 7.81
C PHE A 2 23.13 5.45 9.20
N ASN A 3 21.86 5.77 9.40
CA ASN A 3 21.14 5.50 10.65
C ASN A 3 19.66 5.25 10.35
N ALA A 4 19.23 4.00 10.54
CA ALA A 4 17.86 3.57 10.27
C ALA A 4 16.81 4.35 11.08
N GLN A 5 17.13 4.82 12.29
CA GLN A 5 16.18 5.57 13.12
C GLN A 5 15.79 6.91 12.48
N TYR A 6 16.70 7.55 11.74
CA TYR A 6 16.39 8.80 11.05
C TYR A 6 15.45 8.56 9.86
N PHE A 7 15.64 7.46 9.13
CA PHE A 7 14.73 7.04 8.06
C PHE A 7 13.34 6.65 8.60
N ARG A 8 13.28 5.88 9.69
CA ARG A 8 12.00 5.55 10.36
C ARG A 8 11.26 6.80 10.79
N THR A 9 11.96 7.78 11.36
CA THR A 9 11.37 9.06 11.76
C THR A 9 10.85 9.85 10.57
N PHE A 10 11.57 9.82 9.45
CA PHE A 10 11.17 10.47 8.20
C PHE A 10 9.91 9.83 7.60
N ILE A 11 9.86 8.49 7.50
CA ILE A 11 8.66 7.77 7.04
C ILE A 11 7.44 8.16 7.87
N THR A 12 7.54 8.04 9.21
CA THR A 12 6.42 8.39 10.10
C THR A 12 6.03 9.86 9.99
N LEU A 13 6.98 10.77 9.74
CA LEU A 13 6.68 12.18 9.52
C LEU A 13 5.85 12.39 8.26
N VAL A 14 6.23 11.76 7.15
CA VAL A 14 5.49 11.82 5.88
C VAL A 14 4.06 11.30 6.05
N GLU A 15 3.89 10.12 6.66
CA GLU A 15 2.56 9.52 6.90
C GLU A 15 1.66 10.37 7.79
N THR A 16 2.22 10.96 8.85
CA THR A 16 1.42 11.74 9.82
C THR A 16 1.18 13.18 9.40
N GLY A 17 1.96 13.68 8.43
CA GLY A 17 1.93 15.06 7.93
C GLY A 17 2.18 16.13 9.00
N SER A 18 2.66 15.76 10.20
CA SER A 18 2.74 16.67 11.34
C SER A 18 3.80 16.23 12.34
N PHE A 19 4.82 17.07 12.54
CA PHE A 19 5.88 16.85 13.52
C PHE A 19 5.36 16.53 14.92
N THR A 20 4.26 17.15 15.36
CA THR A 20 3.68 16.90 16.69
C THR A 20 3.02 15.52 16.76
N ARG A 21 2.32 15.07 15.71
CA ARG A 21 1.76 13.71 15.64
C ARG A 21 2.87 12.67 15.52
N THR A 22 3.89 12.92 14.71
CA THR A 22 5.07 12.06 14.61
C THR A 22 5.75 11.88 15.96
N ALA A 23 5.97 12.98 16.69
CA ALA A 23 6.60 12.97 18.01
C ALA A 23 5.82 12.08 19.00
N ARG A 24 4.48 12.22 19.02
CA ARG A 24 3.62 11.35 19.83
C ARG A 24 3.68 9.89 19.40
N ARG A 25 3.62 9.59 18.09
CA ARG A 25 3.63 8.22 17.55
C ARG A 25 4.96 7.50 17.80
N LEU A 26 6.07 8.24 17.86
CA LEU A 26 7.41 7.70 18.11
C LEU A 26 7.88 7.90 19.55
N GLU A 27 7.00 8.30 20.46
CA GLU A 27 7.30 8.54 21.88
C GLU A 27 8.53 9.44 22.10
N MET A 28 8.64 10.50 21.30
CA MET A 28 9.75 11.45 21.35
C MET A 28 9.27 12.91 21.36
N THR A 29 10.20 13.84 21.51
CA THR A 29 9.89 15.28 21.47
C THR A 29 9.87 15.79 20.01
N GLN A 30 9.07 16.83 19.75
CA GLN A 30 9.05 17.47 18.42
C GLN A 30 10.43 18.03 17.99
N PRO A 31 11.26 18.61 18.88
CA PRO A 31 12.65 18.91 18.57
C PRO A 31 13.48 17.67 18.19
N GLY A 32 13.23 16.52 18.83
CA GLY A 32 13.85 15.24 18.47
C GLY A 32 13.52 14.80 17.04
N VAL A 33 12.25 14.86 16.64
CA VAL A 33 11.83 14.62 15.24
C VAL A 33 12.58 15.56 14.29
N SER A 34 12.57 16.87 14.59
CA SER A 34 13.26 17.86 13.76
C SER A 34 14.76 17.60 13.64
N GLN A 35 15.40 17.14 14.72
CA GLN A 35 16.82 16.80 14.74
C GLN A 35 17.11 15.57 13.88
N HIS A 36 16.28 14.53 13.95
CA HIS A 36 16.41 13.35 13.10
C HIS A 36 16.33 13.72 11.61
N ILE A 37 15.34 14.54 11.23
CA ILE A 37 15.22 15.00 9.83
C ILE A 37 16.46 15.78 9.39
N ARG A 38 16.94 16.74 10.19
CA ARG A 38 18.17 17.49 9.83
C ARG A 38 19.40 16.60 9.70
N LYS A 39 19.53 15.58 10.56
CA LYS A 39 20.65 14.63 10.47
C LYS A 39 20.52 13.75 9.22
N LEU A 40 19.31 13.38 8.82
CA LEU A 40 19.07 12.65 7.57
C LEU A 40 19.41 13.51 6.35
N GLU A 41 18.93 14.75 6.31
CA GLU A 41 19.23 15.72 5.25
C GLU A 41 20.74 15.99 5.14
N SER A 42 21.42 16.13 6.28
CA SER A 42 22.88 16.28 6.34
C SER A 42 23.62 15.05 5.84
N TYR A 43 23.13 13.85 6.14
CA TYR A 43 23.74 12.60 5.66
C TYR A 43 23.58 12.44 4.14
N LEU A 44 22.41 12.78 3.61
CA LEU A 44 22.11 12.68 2.17
C LEU A 44 22.62 13.88 1.36
N GLY A 45 23.01 14.97 2.03
CA GLY A 45 23.40 16.22 1.37
C GLY A 45 22.26 16.87 0.57
N LYS A 46 21.01 16.59 0.94
CA LYS A 46 19.79 17.05 0.24
C LYS A 46 18.73 17.47 1.24
N THR A 47 17.99 18.52 0.90
CA THR A 47 16.76 18.89 1.61
C THR A 47 15.63 17.94 1.18
N LEU A 48 14.96 17.32 2.14
CA LEU A 48 13.89 16.36 1.89
C LEU A 48 12.51 17.00 2.01
N LEU A 49 12.40 18.09 2.79
CA LEU A 49 11.13 18.76 3.09
C LEU A 49 11.16 20.23 2.67
N GLU A 50 10.15 20.66 1.94
CA GLU A 50 9.82 22.08 1.72
C GLU A 50 8.81 22.55 2.77
N ARG A 51 9.19 23.54 3.57
CA ARG A 51 8.29 24.09 4.60
C ARG A 51 7.45 25.22 4.02
N ARG A 52 6.13 25.12 4.17
CA ARG A 52 5.16 26.17 3.84
C ARG A 52 4.38 26.53 5.10
N GLY A 53 4.86 27.53 5.82
CA GLY A 53 4.28 27.96 7.11
C GLY A 53 4.25 26.81 8.13
N ARG A 54 3.05 26.37 8.51
CA ARG A 54 2.85 25.26 9.47
C ARG A 54 2.79 23.87 8.82
N SER A 55 2.77 23.81 7.49
CA SER A 55 2.77 22.56 6.71
C SER A 55 4.10 22.32 6.01
N PHE A 56 4.31 21.11 5.52
CA PHE A 56 5.43 20.80 4.65
C PHE A 56 4.98 19.93 3.47
N THR A 57 5.77 19.95 2.41
CA THR A 57 5.67 19.04 1.26
C THR A 57 7.00 18.32 1.07
N LEU A 58 6.98 17.15 0.45
CA LEU A 58 8.21 16.47 0.04
C LEU A 58 8.85 17.21 -1.13
N THR A 59 10.18 17.35 -1.10
CA THR A 59 10.95 17.65 -2.32
C THR A 59 11.00 16.40 -3.20
N GLU A 60 11.47 16.53 -4.44
CA GLU A 60 11.74 15.38 -5.30
C GLU A 60 12.75 14.40 -4.65
N SER A 61 13.79 14.94 -4.00
CA SER A 61 14.73 14.12 -3.22
C SER A 61 14.06 13.48 -2.00
N GLY A 62 13.12 14.18 -1.36
CA GLY A 62 12.29 13.68 -0.28
C GLY A 62 11.43 12.49 -0.69
N ARG A 63 10.76 12.57 -1.85
CA ARG A 63 9.96 11.47 -2.40
C ARG A 63 10.84 10.23 -2.64
N ARG A 64 11.94 10.37 -3.36
CA ARG A 64 12.86 9.24 -3.62
C ARG A 64 13.45 8.64 -2.34
N ALA A 65 13.79 9.47 -1.36
CA ALA A 65 14.28 8.99 -0.08
C ALA A 65 13.21 8.25 0.72
N TYR A 66 11.94 8.65 0.58
CA TYR A 66 10.80 7.99 1.23
C TYR A 66 10.56 6.61 0.60
N ASP A 67 10.48 6.54 -0.72
CA ASP A 67 10.27 5.29 -1.47
C ASP A 67 11.41 4.29 -1.20
N TYR A 68 12.66 4.75 -1.23
CA TYR A 68 13.82 3.93 -0.87
C TYR A 68 13.76 3.43 0.58
N ALA A 69 13.37 4.29 1.51
CA ALA A 69 13.30 3.91 2.92
C ALA A 69 12.23 2.84 3.17
N LEU A 70 11.07 2.94 2.51
CA LEU A 70 10.02 1.92 2.57
C LEU A 70 10.55 0.58 2.08
N LYS A 71 11.20 0.53 0.91
CA LYS A 71 11.80 -0.69 0.37
C LYS A 71 12.86 -1.28 1.31
N LEU A 72 13.75 -0.44 1.85
CA LEU A 72 14.79 -0.87 2.78
C LEU A 72 14.23 -1.51 4.06
N PHE A 73 13.16 -0.95 4.63
CA PHE A 73 12.53 -1.52 5.82
C PHE A 73 11.76 -2.80 5.50
N ALA A 74 11.11 -2.87 4.34
CA ALA A 74 10.46 -4.10 3.88
C ALA A 74 11.46 -5.25 3.68
N GLU A 75 12.57 -4.99 2.99
CA GLU A 75 13.66 -5.97 2.80
C GLU A 75 14.26 -6.42 4.15
N HIS A 76 14.43 -5.49 5.09
CA HIS A 76 14.93 -5.82 6.42
C HIS A 76 13.96 -6.69 7.23
N GLU A 77 12.65 -6.40 7.19
CA GLU A 77 11.65 -7.25 7.84
C GLU A 77 11.59 -8.63 7.19
N GLN A 78 11.65 -8.71 5.85
CA GLN A 78 11.71 -9.98 5.14
C GLN A 78 12.93 -10.81 5.54
N PHE A 79 14.11 -10.18 5.62
CA PHE A 79 15.33 -10.84 6.10
C PHE A 79 15.15 -11.36 7.54
N ARG A 80 14.60 -10.54 8.44
CA ARG A 80 14.34 -10.94 9.83
C ARG A 80 13.38 -12.14 9.90
N HIS A 81 12.31 -12.12 9.11
CA HIS A 81 11.37 -13.24 9.00
C HIS A 81 12.03 -14.51 8.46
N GLY A 82 12.91 -14.39 7.46
CA GLY A 82 13.64 -15.54 6.90
C GLY A 82 14.65 -16.20 7.85
N LEU A 83 14.96 -15.59 9.00
CA LEU A 83 15.83 -16.20 10.02
C LEU A 83 15.07 -17.06 11.04
N ASP A 84 13.76 -16.88 11.17
CA ASP A 84 12.91 -17.67 12.07
C ASP A 84 12.06 -18.66 11.25
N ASP A 85 12.53 -19.91 11.12
CA ASP A 85 11.80 -20.99 10.43
C ASP A 85 10.43 -21.29 11.06
N ASP A 86 10.24 -20.99 12.34
CA ASP A 86 8.97 -21.10 13.07
C ASP A 86 8.03 -19.88 12.88
N SER A 87 8.42 -18.89 12.05
CA SER A 87 7.71 -17.59 11.95
C SER A 87 6.71 -17.45 10.82
N LEU A 88 6.52 -18.46 9.96
CA LEU A 88 5.56 -18.40 8.84
C LEU A 88 4.13 -18.01 9.29
N ASP A 89 3.82 -18.29 10.55
CA ASP A 89 2.54 -18.08 11.21
C ASP A 89 2.51 -16.81 12.10
N SER A 90 3.47 -15.89 11.92
CA SER A 90 3.60 -14.71 12.78
C SER A 90 4.19 -13.50 12.04
N GLY A 91 3.85 -12.29 12.47
CA GLY A 91 4.35 -11.04 11.88
C GLY A 91 3.28 -10.28 11.12
N GLU A 92 3.73 -9.35 10.27
CA GLU A 92 2.84 -8.51 9.45
C GLU A 92 2.83 -8.98 8.00
N CYS A 93 1.63 -9.12 7.42
CA CYS A 93 1.42 -9.37 6.00
C CYS A 93 0.59 -8.23 5.41
N ARG A 94 1.15 -7.50 4.45
CA ARG A 94 0.54 -6.34 3.81
C ARG A 94 -0.02 -6.76 2.45
N ILE A 95 -1.34 -6.73 2.33
CA ILE A 95 -2.06 -7.24 1.16
C ILE A 95 -2.86 -6.10 0.51
N ALA A 96 -2.86 -6.05 -0.83
CA ALA A 96 -3.70 -5.12 -1.58
C ALA A 96 -4.53 -5.79 -2.68
N SER A 97 -5.71 -5.22 -2.95
CA SER A 97 -6.61 -5.68 -3.99
C SER A 97 -7.49 -4.58 -4.59
N PRO A 98 -8.01 -4.79 -5.80
CA PRO A 98 -9.16 -4.05 -6.30
C PRO A 98 -10.39 -4.28 -5.42
N GLY A 99 -11.17 -3.22 -5.22
CA GLY A 99 -12.41 -3.28 -4.43
C GLY A 99 -13.41 -4.32 -4.91
N SER A 100 -13.40 -4.66 -6.20
CA SER A 100 -14.28 -5.66 -6.81
C SER A 100 -14.08 -7.08 -6.26
N VAL A 101 -12.85 -7.42 -5.86
CA VAL A 101 -12.49 -8.78 -5.41
C VAL A 101 -12.12 -8.84 -3.93
N GLY A 102 -11.71 -7.73 -3.33
CA GLY A 102 -11.06 -7.77 -2.02
C GLY A 102 -11.90 -8.30 -0.87
N LEU A 103 -13.22 -8.11 -0.92
CA LEU A 103 -14.13 -8.64 0.12
C LEU A 103 -14.15 -10.18 0.15
N MET A 104 -13.86 -10.86 -0.96
CA MET A 104 -13.81 -12.33 -1.02
C MET A 104 -12.66 -12.93 -0.19
N PHE A 105 -11.64 -12.13 0.13
CA PHE A 105 -10.46 -12.59 0.87
C PHE A 105 -10.69 -12.62 2.38
N TYR A 106 -11.64 -11.85 2.89
CA TYR A 106 -11.86 -11.69 4.33
C TYR A 106 -12.12 -13.02 5.05
N PRO A 107 -12.96 -13.96 4.55
CA PRO A 107 -13.14 -15.24 5.20
C PRO A 107 -11.84 -16.03 5.35
N TYR A 108 -10.97 -16.00 4.33
CA TYR A 108 -9.68 -16.69 4.38
C TYR A 108 -8.72 -16.00 5.36
N ILE A 109 -8.60 -14.68 5.29
CA ILE A 109 -7.75 -13.88 6.19
C ILE A 109 -8.16 -14.08 7.65
N LEU A 110 -9.46 -14.03 7.95
CA LEU A 110 -9.99 -14.26 9.29
C LEU A 110 -9.69 -15.67 9.79
N GLY A 111 -9.79 -16.68 8.91
CA GLY A 111 -9.38 -18.05 9.23
C GLY A 111 -7.89 -18.15 9.59
N GLN A 112 -7.02 -17.52 8.81
CA GLN A 112 -5.58 -17.47 9.10
C GLN A 112 -5.29 -16.78 10.43
N GLN A 113 -5.92 -15.64 10.73
CA GLN A 113 -5.73 -14.94 12.01
C GLN A 113 -6.23 -15.74 13.21
N GLN A 114 -7.28 -16.56 13.06
CA GLN A 114 -7.74 -17.46 14.12
C GLN A 114 -6.74 -18.59 14.40
N MET A 115 -6.16 -19.17 13.36
CA MET A 115 -5.16 -20.24 13.49
C MET A 115 -3.81 -19.70 13.98
N HIS A 116 -3.51 -18.44 13.65
CA HIS A 116 -2.21 -17.82 13.86
C HIS A 116 -2.38 -16.46 14.56
N PRO A 117 -2.55 -16.43 15.89
CA PRO A 117 -2.86 -15.20 16.64
C PRO A 117 -1.78 -14.10 16.58
N ASN A 118 -0.55 -14.49 16.22
CA ASN A 118 0.57 -13.57 16.05
C ASN A 118 0.67 -13.00 14.62
N LEU A 119 -0.23 -13.40 13.72
CA LEU A 119 -0.34 -12.87 12.36
C LEU A 119 -1.21 -11.61 12.35
N THR A 120 -0.62 -10.49 11.95
CA THR A 120 -1.32 -9.25 11.66
C THR A 120 -1.43 -9.07 10.16
N VAL A 121 -2.65 -8.91 9.64
CA VAL A 121 -2.87 -8.63 8.21
C VAL A 121 -3.27 -7.18 8.04
N ASN A 122 -2.49 -6.44 7.25
CA ASN A 122 -2.79 -5.08 6.85
C ASN A 122 -3.35 -5.10 5.43
N TYR A 123 -4.64 -4.83 5.28
CA TYR A 123 -5.35 -4.98 4.01
C TYR A 123 -5.75 -3.61 3.45
N SER A 124 -5.41 -3.35 2.19
CA SER A 124 -5.73 -2.10 1.50
C SER A 124 -6.45 -2.33 0.18
N PHE A 125 -7.35 -1.42 -0.18
CA PHE A 125 -7.98 -1.39 -1.50
C PHE A 125 -7.27 -0.36 -2.38
N ALA A 126 -6.89 -0.76 -3.59
CA ALA A 126 -6.16 0.07 -4.53
C ALA A 126 -6.42 -0.37 -5.98
N PHE A 127 -6.05 0.47 -6.95
CA PHE A 127 -6.14 0.11 -8.36
C PHE A 127 -4.98 -0.80 -8.78
N ASN A 128 -5.16 -1.61 -9.84
CA ASN A 128 -4.11 -2.54 -10.32
C ASN A 128 -2.74 -1.88 -10.46
N HIS A 129 -2.68 -0.70 -11.07
CA HIS A 129 -1.43 0.02 -11.30
C HIS A 129 -0.76 0.47 -9.99
N GLU A 130 -1.53 0.91 -8.99
CA GLU A 130 -1.02 1.27 -7.67
C GLU A 130 -0.50 0.04 -6.94
N ILE A 131 -1.25 -1.07 -6.99
CA ILE A 131 -0.84 -2.35 -6.38
C ILE A 131 0.49 -2.82 -6.95
N VAL A 132 0.65 -2.80 -8.27
CA VAL A 132 1.89 -3.21 -8.95
C VAL A 132 3.06 -2.32 -8.54
N ASN A 133 2.89 -1.00 -8.55
CA ASN A 133 3.94 -0.07 -8.15
C ASN A 133 4.32 -0.26 -6.67
N ASP A 134 3.33 -0.39 -5.80
CA ASP A 134 3.52 -0.55 -4.36
C ASP A 134 4.19 -1.88 -4.01
N LEU A 135 3.94 -2.96 -4.76
CA LEU A 135 4.69 -4.21 -4.65
C LEU A 135 6.18 -4.02 -5.01
N LEU A 136 6.48 -3.34 -6.12
CA LEU A 136 7.85 -3.08 -6.55
C LEU A 136 8.65 -2.21 -5.57
N GLU A 137 7.94 -1.33 -4.88
CA GLU A 137 8.47 -0.45 -3.83
C GLU A 137 8.47 -1.10 -2.43
N GLY A 138 8.00 -2.35 -2.31
CA GLY A 138 7.97 -3.09 -1.04
C GLY A 138 6.95 -2.56 -0.03
N ARG A 139 5.96 -1.78 -0.48
CA ARG A 139 4.84 -1.32 0.36
C ARG A 139 3.84 -2.43 0.68
N TYR A 140 3.61 -3.34 -0.28
CA TYR A 140 2.83 -4.56 -0.08
C TYR A 140 3.71 -5.79 -0.25
N ASP A 141 3.29 -6.88 0.37
CA ASP A 141 3.91 -8.21 0.23
C ASP A 141 3.16 -9.04 -0.81
N ILE A 142 1.82 -8.86 -0.89
CA ILE A 142 0.95 -9.56 -1.84
C ILE A 142 -0.03 -8.57 -2.47
N GLY A 143 -0.17 -8.63 -3.79
CA GLY A 143 -1.16 -7.87 -4.54
C GLY A 143 -1.99 -8.79 -5.41
N THR A 144 -3.29 -8.51 -5.46
CA THR A 144 -4.20 -9.14 -6.43
C THR A 144 -4.55 -8.13 -7.50
N VAL A 145 -4.73 -8.60 -8.73
CA VAL A 145 -4.99 -7.74 -9.89
C VAL A 145 -6.03 -8.41 -10.78
N THR A 146 -6.81 -7.63 -11.51
CA THR A 146 -7.81 -8.14 -12.47
C THR A 146 -7.23 -8.39 -13.87
N GLU A 147 -5.97 -8.02 -14.10
CA GLU A 147 -5.27 -8.18 -15.36
C GLU A 147 -3.89 -8.80 -15.17
N GLN A 148 -3.36 -9.44 -16.21
CA GLN A 148 -2.05 -10.09 -16.11
C GLN A 148 -0.92 -9.06 -16.14
N VAL A 149 -0.03 -9.15 -15.16
CA VAL A 149 1.13 -8.25 -15.02
C VAL A 149 2.40 -8.98 -15.46
N ASN A 150 3.12 -8.39 -16.41
CA ASN A 150 4.41 -8.89 -16.88
C ASN A 150 5.52 -7.96 -16.39
N HIS A 151 6.19 -8.32 -15.29
CA HIS A 151 7.32 -7.56 -14.76
C HIS A 151 8.41 -8.51 -14.26
N PRO A 152 9.71 -8.27 -14.55
CA PRO A 152 10.79 -9.20 -14.19
C PRO A 152 10.99 -9.40 -12.68
N GLU A 153 10.59 -8.40 -11.87
CA GLU A 153 10.67 -8.46 -10.40
C GLU A 153 9.41 -9.02 -9.73
N LEU A 154 8.36 -9.36 -10.49
CA LEU A 154 7.09 -9.85 -9.94
C LEU A 154 6.76 -11.25 -10.46
N THR A 155 6.22 -12.09 -9.58
CA THR A 155 5.60 -13.35 -9.97
C THR A 155 4.09 -13.17 -9.97
N CYS A 156 3.46 -13.33 -11.14
CA CYS A 156 2.00 -13.22 -11.29
C CYS A 156 1.40 -14.59 -11.59
N THR A 157 0.48 -15.06 -10.76
CA THR A 157 -0.22 -16.35 -10.93
C THR A 157 -1.73 -16.15 -10.97
N VAL A 158 -2.40 -16.91 -11.85
CA VAL A 158 -3.87 -16.90 -11.90
C VAL A 158 -4.41 -17.72 -10.73
N TRP A 159 -5.13 -17.06 -9.84
CA TRP A 159 -5.85 -17.71 -8.74
C TRP A 159 -7.29 -17.98 -9.14
N HIS A 160 -8.02 -16.96 -9.58
CA HIS A 160 -9.47 -17.00 -9.71
C HIS A 160 -9.96 -16.51 -11.07
N LYS A 161 -11.19 -16.91 -11.43
CA LYS A 161 -11.93 -16.39 -12.57
C LYS A 161 -13.37 -16.15 -12.17
N GLU A 162 -13.86 -14.96 -12.42
CA GLU A 162 -15.26 -14.58 -12.17
C GLU A 162 -15.91 -14.10 -13.46
N PRO A 163 -17.21 -14.41 -13.65
CA PRO A 163 -17.95 -13.85 -14.77
C PRO A 163 -18.24 -12.37 -14.53
N LEU A 164 -18.10 -11.56 -15.58
CA LEU A 164 -18.67 -10.21 -15.58
C LEU A 164 -20.18 -10.32 -15.77
N CYS A 165 -20.95 -9.84 -14.80
CA CYS A 165 -22.40 -9.92 -14.80
C CYS A 165 -23.03 -8.57 -15.09
N LEU A 166 -24.10 -8.57 -15.89
CA LEU A 166 -24.97 -7.41 -16.06
C LEU A 166 -25.97 -7.35 -14.90
N VAL A 167 -26.05 -6.20 -14.25
CA VAL A 167 -27.07 -5.91 -13.23
C VAL A 167 -28.00 -4.85 -13.80
N VAL A 168 -29.28 -5.18 -13.93
CA VAL A 168 -30.32 -4.33 -14.51
C VAL A 168 -31.46 -4.13 -13.50
N PRO A 169 -32.30 -3.10 -13.67
CA PRO A 169 -33.55 -2.98 -12.92
C PRO A 169 -34.38 -4.27 -12.98
N ALA A 170 -35.04 -4.63 -11.88
CA ALA A 170 -35.79 -5.89 -11.78
C ALA A 170 -36.95 -6.00 -12.79
N ASP A 171 -37.44 -4.87 -13.28
CA ASP A 171 -38.50 -4.72 -14.28
C ASP A 171 -37.97 -4.50 -15.72
N PHE A 172 -36.65 -4.58 -15.94
CA PHE A 172 -36.07 -4.50 -17.26
C PHE A 172 -36.40 -5.76 -18.09
N ALA A 173 -37.12 -5.59 -19.19
CA ALA A 173 -37.55 -6.67 -20.08
C ALA A 173 -36.80 -6.70 -21.44
N GLY A 174 -35.80 -5.83 -21.63
CA GLY A 174 -35.02 -5.77 -22.86
C GLY A 174 -34.11 -6.99 -23.03
N SER A 175 -33.80 -7.33 -24.28
CA SER A 175 -32.96 -8.48 -24.64
C SER A 175 -31.79 -8.11 -25.56
N THR A 176 -31.70 -6.85 -25.97
CA THR A 176 -30.67 -6.36 -26.89
C THR A 176 -29.74 -5.35 -26.22
N LEU A 177 -28.52 -5.23 -26.77
CA LEU A 177 -27.56 -4.22 -26.33
C LEU A 177 -28.09 -2.79 -26.50
N SER A 178 -28.87 -2.53 -27.56
CA SER A 178 -29.47 -1.22 -27.80
C SER A 178 -30.47 -0.83 -26.70
N GLU A 179 -31.29 -1.78 -26.24
CA GLU A 179 -32.23 -1.56 -25.13
C GLU A 179 -31.49 -1.38 -23.81
N LEU A 180 -30.42 -2.15 -23.57
CA LEU A 180 -29.53 -1.98 -22.40
C LEU A 180 -28.86 -0.60 -22.38
N MET A 181 -28.36 -0.13 -23.52
CA MET A 181 -27.79 1.22 -23.62
C MET A 181 -28.85 2.31 -23.40
N GLY A 182 -30.11 2.04 -23.72
CA GLY A 182 -31.23 2.96 -23.54
C GLY A 182 -31.58 3.27 -22.08
N ILE A 183 -31.26 2.38 -21.13
CA ILE A 183 -31.50 2.61 -19.69
C ILE A 183 -30.34 3.38 -19.01
N GLY A 184 -29.25 3.65 -19.72
CA GLY A 184 -28.05 4.29 -19.19
C GLY A 184 -27.13 3.34 -18.41
N PHE A 185 -25.97 3.84 -17.99
CA PHE A 185 -24.95 3.05 -17.29
C PHE A 185 -24.52 3.75 -16.00
N ILE A 186 -24.45 3.00 -14.90
CA ILE A 186 -23.82 3.47 -13.67
C ILE A 186 -22.31 3.28 -13.86
N ASN A 187 -21.64 4.38 -14.20
CA ASN A 187 -20.20 4.36 -14.37
C ASN A 187 -19.51 4.50 -13.01
N TYR A 188 -18.83 3.45 -12.58
CA TYR A 188 -17.78 3.57 -11.57
C TYR A 188 -16.55 4.13 -12.28
N TYR A 189 -15.68 4.87 -11.57
CA TYR A 189 -14.56 5.62 -12.15
C TYR A 189 -13.62 4.82 -13.10
N ASP A 190 -13.74 3.49 -13.15
CA ASP A 190 -13.01 2.55 -14.02
C ASP A 190 -13.70 2.14 -15.33
N GLY A 191 -14.96 2.50 -15.59
CA GLY A 191 -15.73 1.94 -16.72
C GLY A 191 -15.41 2.52 -18.12
N ILE A 192 -14.48 3.48 -18.24
CA ILE A 192 -14.10 4.10 -19.53
C ILE A 192 -12.68 3.68 -20.00
N ASN A 193 -11.87 3.05 -19.14
CA ASN A 193 -10.47 2.72 -19.45
C ASN A 193 -10.22 1.22 -19.70
N HIS A 194 -11.26 0.43 -19.94
CA HIS A 194 -11.15 -0.96 -20.40
C HIS A 194 -11.88 -1.16 -21.73
#